data_AF-A7RQT6-F1
#
_entry.id   AF-A7RQT6-F1
#
_cell.length_a   1.000
_cell.length_b   1.000
_cell.length_c   1.000
_cell.angle_alpha   90.00
_cell.angle_beta   90.00
_cell.angle_gamma   90.00
#
_symmetry.space_group_name_H-M   'P 1'
#
loop_
_entity.id
_entity.type
_entity.pdbx_description
1 polymer ?
#
loop_
_entity_poly.entity_id
_entity_poly.type
_entity_poly.pdbx_seq_one_letter_code
_entity_poly.pdbx_strand_id
1 'polypeptide(L)'
;MKVLLQSLRYMHLDKNYCLLSGKNARIILELFRLLDVHDEMALNDIQFWSFMRSATDLSKSEIYTVFDMLDVDCSGSIDFDEFYLLFCILIAVKDKEEKHFIHRHSRTVFDLLDEDDSGNISAYEFERFGFLFNLEGKAIREIFREFDVSGDQELDYSEFKMFAMACIDRQAEIESAAK
;
A
#
# COMPACT_ATOMS: atom_id res chain seq x y z
N MET A 1 9.17 5.49 2.56
CA MET A 1 9.85 4.49 1.69
C MET A 1 10.34 5.12 0.37
N LYS A 2 11.47 4.66 -0.20
CA LYS A 2 11.91 4.97 -1.57
C LYS A 2 11.84 3.77 -2.49
N VAL A 3 11.33 3.98 -3.69
CA VAL A 3 11.30 2.98 -4.77
C VAL A 3 12.54 3.12 -5.65
N LEU A 4 13.31 2.05 -5.80
CA LEU A 4 14.59 1.99 -6.51
C LEU A 4 14.48 1.40 -7.92
N LEU A 5 13.37 0.73 -8.24
CA LEU A 5 13.11 0.17 -9.57
C LEU A 5 13.09 1.26 -10.65
N GLN A 6 14.13 1.31 -11.48
CA GLN A 6 14.21 2.26 -12.59
C GLN A 6 13.13 2.01 -13.65
N SER A 7 12.67 0.77 -13.81
CA SER A 7 11.58 0.42 -14.73
C SER A 7 10.26 1.09 -14.37
N LEU A 8 10.01 1.35 -13.08
CA LEU A 8 8.81 2.03 -12.61
C LEU A 8 8.79 3.53 -12.90
N ARG A 9 9.93 4.11 -13.31
CA ARG A 9 10.03 5.53 -13.68
C ARG A 9 9.04 5.93 -14.77
N TYR A 10 8.72 5.02 -15.68
CA TYR A 10 7.85 5.28 -16.84
C TYR A 10 6.44 4.70 -16.67
N MET A 11 6.14 4.09 -15.53
CA MET A 11 4.82 3.57 -15.21
C MET A 11 4.12 4.51 -14.25
N HIS A 12 2.90 4.89 -14.60
CA HIS A 12 2.04 5.74 -13.79
C HIS A 12 0.66 5.10 -13.69
N LEU A 13 0.00 5.36 -12.57
CA LEU A 13 -1.40 4.99 -12.41
C LEU A 13 -2.30 5.92 -13.21
N ASP A 14 -3.44 5.39 -13.64
CA ASP A 14 -4.52 6.21 -14.17
C ASP A 14 -4.99 7.20 -13.09
N LYS A 15 -5.23 8.46 -13.48
CA LYS A 15 -5.59 9.54 -12.55
C LYS A 15 -6.98 9.37 -11.93
N ASN A 16 -7.89 8.66 -12.59
CA ASN A 16 -9.26 8.50 -12.12
C ASN A 16 -9.40 7.22 -11.29
N TYR A 17 -8.75 6.14 -11.74
CA TYR A 17 -8.90 4.82 -11.14
C TYR A 17 -7.78 4.44 -10.18
N CYS A 18 -6.63 5.14 -10.23
CA CYS A 18 -5.43 4.78 -9.47
C CYS A 18 -5.00 3.31 -9.72
N LEU A 19 -5.08 2.88 -10.98
CA LEU A 19 -4.74 1.52 -11.43
C LEU A 19 -3.84 1.57 -12.67
N LEU A 20 -3.14 0.48 -12.95
CA LEU A 20 -2.32 0.37 -14.15
C LEU A 20 -3.17 0.18 -15.40
N SER A 21 -2.70 0.73 -16.52
CA SER A 21 -3.24 0.38 -17.83
C SER A 21 -3.01 -1.11 -18.11
N GLY A 22 -3.86 -1.73 -18.93
CA GLY A 22 -3.68 -3.15 -19.30
C GLY A 22 -2.33 -3.47 -19.96
N LYS A 23 -1.70 -2.47 -20.62
CA LYS A 23 -0.34 -2.62 -21.15
C LYS A 23 0.70 -2.74 -20.04
N ASN A 24 0.62 -1.88 -19.02
CA ASN A 24 1.54 -1.93 -17.88
C ASN A 24 1.28 -3.16 -17.02
N ALA A 25 0.01 -3.53 -16.79
CA ALA A 25 -0.35 -4.77 -16.10
C ALA A 25 0.28 -6.00 -16.77
N ARG A 26 0.28 -6.05 -18.11
CA ARG A 26 0.97 -7.12 -18.85
C ARG A 26 2.48 -7.11 -18.64
N ILE A 27 3.12 -5.94 -18.58
CA ILE A 27 4.56 -5.85 -18.29
C ILE A 27 4.86 -6.39 -16.88
N ILE A 28 4.01 -6.06 -15.90
CA ILE A 28 4.15 -6.58 -14.54
C ILE A 28 3.93 -8.08 -14.49
N LEU A 29 2.99 -8.63 -15.28
CA LEU A 29 2.80 -10.08 -15.41
C LEU A 29 4.03 -10.79 -15.97
N GLU A 30 4.68 -10.24 -17.00
CA GLU A 30 5.92 -10.83 -17.52
C GLU A 30 7.05 -10.75 -16.49
N LEU A 31 7.13 -9.68 -15.70
CA LEU A 31 8.09 -9.59 -14.60
C LEU A 31 7.80 -10.63 -13.50
N PHE A 32 6.54 -10.79 -13.11
CA PHE A 32 6.11 -11.78 -12.13
C PHE A 32 6.55 -13.19 -12.55
N ARG A 33 6.30 -13.57 -13.81
CA ARG A 33 6.73 -14.86 -14.38
C ARG A 33 8.24 -15.04 -14.41
N LEU A 34 9.01 -13.96 -14.52
CA LEU A 34 10.48 -14.04 -14.45
C LEU A 34 10.99 -14.26 -13.03
N LEU A 35 10.25 -13.76 -12.02
CA LEU A 35 10.56 -13.97 -10.61
C LEU A 35 10.09 -15.35 -10.13
N ASP A 36 9.01 -15.86 -10.71
CA ASP A 36 8.45 -17.19 -10.46
C ASP A 36 9.30 -18.29 -11.11
N VAL A 37 10.43 -18.61 -10.47
CA VAL A 37 11.34 -19.67 -10.93
C VAL A 37 10.77 -21.08 -10.76
N HIS A 38 9.68 -21.23 -10.02
CA HIS A 38 9.04 -22.52 -9.75
C HIS A 38 7.83 -22.79 -10.66
N ASP A 39 7.35 -21.77 -11.39
CA ASP A 39 6.19 -21.84 -12.31
C ASP A 39 4.92 -22.29 -11.58
N GLU A 40 4.75 -21.81 -10.34
CA GLU A 40 3.61 -22.10 -9.47
C GLU A 40 2.53 -21.01 -9.58
N MET A 41 2.77 -19.96 -10.37
CA MET A 41 1.96 -18.75 -10.44
C MET A 41 1.83 -18.03 -9.09
N ALA A 42 2.83 -18.20 -8.23
CA ALA A 42 2.94 -17.57 -6.91
C ALA A 42 4.42 -17.36 -6.56
N LEU A 43 4.72 -16.33 -5.77
CA LEU A 43 6.07 -16.05 -5.28
C LEU A 43 6.17 -16.43 -3.81
N ASN A 44 7.05 -17.37 -3.47
CA ASN A 44 7.37 -17.63 -2.08
C ASN A 44 8.13 -16.46 -1.42
N ASP A 45 8.28 -16.54 -0.11
CA ASP A 45 8.93 -15.53 0.73
C ASP A 45 10.35 -15.17 0.26
N ILE A 46 11.13 -16.15 -0.22
CA ILE A 46 12.50 -15.94 -0.71
C ILE A 46 12.50 -15.17 -2.03
N GLN A 47 11.63 -15.55 -2.98
CA GLN A 47 11.49 -14.88 -4.27
C GLN A 47 11.03 -13.43 -4.06
N PHE A 48 10.01 -13.24 -3.23
CA PHE A 48 9.48 -11.92 -2.87
C PHE A 48 10.53 -11.06 -2.19
N TRP A 49 11.23 -11.60 -1.17
CA TRP A 49 12.28 -10.87 -0.47
C TRP A 49 13.42 -10.43 -1.39
N SER A 50 13.86 -11.33 -2.26
CA SER A 50 14.92 -11.05 -3.25
C SER A 50 14.53 -9.89 -4.16
N PHE A 51 13.28 -9.90 -4.66
CA PHE A 51 12.72 -8.82 -5.46
C PHE A 51 12.67 -7.51 -4.67
N MET A 52 12.01 -7.50 -3.50
CA MET A 52 11.78 -6.29 -2.70
C MET A 52 13.06 -5.62 -2.24
N ARG A 53 14.08 -6.42 -1.87
CA ARG A 53 15.42 -5.93 -1.52
C ARG A 53 16.10 -5.18 -2.68
N SER A 54 15.84 -5.58 -3.91
CA SER A 54 16.35 -4.88 -5.10
C SER A 54 15.49 -3.68 -5.49
N ALA A 55 14.21 -3.70 -5.11
CA ALA A 55 13.20 -2.77 -5.58
C ALA A 55 12.99 -1.56 -4.67
N THR A 56 13.33 -1.65 -3.39
CA THR A 56 13.04 -0.65 -2.36
C THR A 56 14.22 -0.44 -1.42
N ASP A 57 14.16 0.60 -0.58
CA ASP A 57 15.10 0.81 0.52
C ASP A 57 14.66 0.19 1.86
N LEU A 58 13.67 -0.70 1.83
CA LEU A 58 13.13 -1.36 3.03
C LEU A 58 14.14 -2.33 3.66
N SER A 59 14.11 -2.41 4.98
CA SER A 59 14.82 -3.39 5.78
C SER A 59 14.22 -4.79 5.60
N LYS A 60 14.97 -5.82 6.02
CA LYS A 60 14.48 -7.21 5.94
C LYS A 60 13.16 -7.38 6.70
N SER A 61 13.03 -6.83 7.91
CA SER A 61 11.80 -6.93 8.70
C SER A 61 10.63 -6.25 8.01
N GLU A 62 10.81 -5.05 7.47
CA GLU A 62 9.75 -4.34 6.74
C GLU A 62 9.31 -5.11 5.49
N ILE A 63 10.23 -5.75 4.77
CA ILE A 63 9.88 -6.57 3.60
C ILE A 63 8.98 -7.75 3.97
N TYR A 64 9.28 -8.45 5.07
CA TYR A 64 8.42 -9.53 5.55
C TYR A 64 7.09 -9.00 6.08
N THR A 65 7.07 -7.82 6.74
CA THR A 65 5.82 -7.16 7.09
C THR A 65 4.96 -6.86 5.85
N VAL A 66 5.55 -6.42 4.73
CA VAL A 66 4.81 -6.22 3.47
C VAL A 66 4.35 -7.56 2.88
N PHE A 67 5.14 -8.63 3.00
CA PHE A 67 4.72 -9.97 2.58
C PHE A 67 3.48 -10.41 3.36
N ASP A 68 3.55 -10.38 4.69
CA ASP A 68 2.45 -10.80 5.58
C ASP A 68 1.18 -9.97 5.33
N MET A 69 1.32 -8.67 5.06
CA MET A 69 0.20 -7.80 4.70
C MET A 69 -0.47 -8.20 3.38
N LEU A 70 0.31 -8.60 2.38
CA LEU A 70 -0.19 -8.84 1.03
C LEU A 70 -0.72 -10.27 0.84
N ASP A 71 -0.22 -11.24 1.60
CA ASP A 71 -0.67 -12.64 1.63
C ASP A 71 -2.02 -12.74 2.36
N VAL A 72 -3.05 -12.10 1.80
CA VAL A 72 -4.37 -11.92 2.43
C VAL A 72 -5.10 -13.25 2.58
N ASP A 73 -4.83 -14.20 1.67
CA ASP A 73 -5.41 -15.54 1.73
C ASP A 73 -4.62 -16.52 2.63
N CYS A 74 -3.52 -16.04 3.24
CA CYS A 74 -2.62 -16.81 4.08
C CYS A 74 -2.09 -18.08 3.38
N SER A 75 -1.87 -18.03 2.06
CA SER A 75 -1.30 -19.12 1.28
C SER A 75 0.17 -19.38 1.61
N GLY A 76 0.87 -18.41 2.22
CA GLY A 76 2.31 -18.43 2.41
C GLY A 76 3.07 -18.07 1.14
N SER A 77 2.40 -17.43 0.18
CA SER A 77 2.94 -17.02 -1.11
C SER A 77 2.21 -15.80 -1.64
N ILE A 78 2.83 -15.05 -2.56
CA ILE A 78 2.22 -13.88 -3.19
C ILE A 78 1.78 -14.24 -4.60
N ASP A 79 0.47 -14.24 -4.83
CA ASP A 79 -0.08 -14.48 -6.16
C ASP A 79 0.07 -13.24 -7.08
N PHE A 80 -0.44 -13.33 -8.31
CA PHE A 80 -0.30 -12.21 -9.25
C PHE A 80 -1.16 -10.99 -8.86
N ASP A 81 -2.34 -11.19 -8.28
CA ASP A 81 -3.26 -10.10 -7.94
C ASP A 81 -2.71 -9.31 -6.73
N GLU A 82 -2.15 -10.02 -5.75
CA GLU A 82 -1.43 -9.44 -4.60
C GLU A 82 -0.14 -8.71 -5.06
N PHE A 83 0.62 -9.32 -5.96
CA PHE A 83 1.79 -8.69 -6.55
C PHE A 83 1.43 -7.45 -7.38
N TYR A 84 0.31 -7.48 -8.10
CA TYR A 84 -0.19 -6.33 -8.85
C TYR A 84 -0.58 -5.17 -7.93
N LEU A 85 -1.22 -5.48 -6.80
CA LEU A 85 -1.58 -4.50 -5.77
C LEU A 85 -0.33 -3.82 -5.20
N LEU A 86 0.71 -4.59 -4.86
CA LEU A 86 2.02 -4.06 -4.46
C LEU A 86 2.54 -3.05 -5.49
N PHE A 87 2.51 -3.39 -6.77
CA PHE A 87 2.97 -2.47 -7.83
C PHE A 87 2.17 -1.18 -7.88
N CYS A 88 0.85 -1.24 -7.65
CA CYS A 88 0.03 -0.04 -7.57
C CYS A 88 0.46 0.85 -6.40
N ILE A 89 0.69 0.25 -5.22
CA ILE A 89 1.15 0.97 -4.02
C ILE A 89 2.53 1.59 -4.25
N LEU A 90 3.50 0.82 -4.76
CA LEU A 90 4.86 1.32 -5.05
C LEU A 90 4.83 2.51 -6.02
N ILE A 91 4.01 2.44 -7.07
CA ILE A 91 3.90 3.54 -8.05
C ILE A 91 3.21 4.76 -7.44
N ALA A 92 2.15 4.56 -6.64
CA ALA A 92 1.48 5.66 -5.94
C ALA A 92 2.47 6.40 -5.03
N VAL A 93 3.23 5.69 -4.21
CA VAL A 93 4.25 6.27 -3.33
C VAL A 93 5.37 6.96 -4.12
N LYS A 94 5.83 6.35 -5.22
CA LYS A 94 6.87 6.92 -6.10
C LYS A 94 6.41 8.25 -6.72
N ASP A 95 5.15 8.33 -7.14
CA ASP A 95 4.57 9.52 -7.77
C ASP A 95 4.02 10.55 -6.76
N LYS A 96 4.07 10.25 -5.45
CA LYS A 96 3.47 11.05 -4.35
C LYS A 96 1.94 11.13 -4.40
N GLU A 97 1.32 10.08 -4.93
CA GLU A 97 -0.12 9.90 -5.12
C GLU A 97 -0.70 8.90 -4.11
N GLU A 98 0.04 8.53 -3.05
CA GLU A 98 -0.40 7.55 -2.04
C GLU A 98 -1.73 7.95 -1.39
N LYS A 99 -1.96 9.25 -1.15
CA LYS A 99 -3.22 9.73 -0.58
C LYS A 99 -4.39 9.49 -1.53
N HIS A 100 -4.20 9.78 -2.82
CA HIS A 100 -5.21 9.53 -3.87
C HIS A 100 -5.51 8.04 -4.00
N PHE A 101 -4.48 7.20 -3.93
CA PHE A 101 -4.63 5.75 -3.91
C PHE A 101 -5.43 5.29 -2.69
N ILE A 102 -5.09 5.72 -1.47
CA ILE A 102 -5.84 5.40 -0.23
C ILE A 102 -7.29 5.83 -0.35
N HIS A 103 -7.58 7.06 -0.80
CA HIS A 103 -8.95 7.52 -0.95
C HIS A 103 -9.73 6.70 -2.00
N ARG A 104 -9.13 6.37 -3.13
CA ARG A 104 -9.80 5.64 -4.21
C ARG A 104 -10.04 4.18 -3.87
N HIS A 105 -9.09 3.54 -3.19
CA HIS A 105 -9.10 2.14 -2.81
C HIS A 105 -9.18 1.97 -1.30
N SER A 106 -9.96 2.83 -0.63
CA SER A 106 -10.02 2.91 0.84
C SER A 106 -10.39 1.58 1.47
N ARG A 107 -11.27 0.81 0.84
CA ARG A 107 -11.63 -0.52 1.34
C ARG A 107 -10.46 -1.49 1.26
N THR A 108 -9.80 -1.57 0.12
CA THR A 108 -8.62 -2.43 -0.04
C THR A 108 -7.51 -2.05 0.91
N VAL A 109 -7.21 -0.76 1.08
CA VAL A 109 -6.18 -0.33 2.04
C VAL A 109 -6.60 -0.62 3.48
N PHE A 110 -7.89 -0.46 3.80
CA PHE A 110 -8.42 -0.83 5.11
C PHE A 110 -8.18 -2.32 5.41
N ASP A 111 -8.58 -3.17 4.47
CA ASP A 111 -8.44 -4.63 4.60
C ASP A 111 -6.96 -5.08 4.68
N LEU A 112 -6.02 -4.34 4.07
CA LEU A 112 -4.58 -4.61 4.21
C LEU A 112 -4.00 -4.16 5.57
N LEU A 113 -4.64 -3.18 6.23
CA LEU A 113 -4.17 -2.66 7.51
C LEU A 113 -4.75 -3.45 8.68
N ASP A 114 -5.99 -3.94 8.55
CA ASP A 114 -6.70 -4.78 9.52
C ASP A 114 -6.18 -6.23 9.44
N GLU A 115 -5.03 -6.48 10.08
CA GLU A 115 -4.31 -7.76 9.97
C GLU A 115 -5.04 -8.89 10.70
N ASP A 116 -5.78 -8.56 11.77
CA ASP A 116 -6.52 -9.54 12.55
C ASP A 116 -7.98 -9.73 12.11
N ASP A 117 -8.41 -9.06 11.03
CA ASP A 117 -9.77 -9.06 10.48
C ASP A 117 -10.83 -8.75 11.56
N SER A 118 -10.49 -7.85 12.50
CA SER A 118 -11.40 -7.41 13.55
C SER A 118 -12.51 -6.49 13.03
N GLY A 119 -12.33 -5.91 11.84
CA GLY A 119 -13.19 -4.89 11.25
C GLY A 119 -12.82 -3.47 11.70
N ASN A 120 -11.71 -3.33 12.42
CA ASN A 120 -11.23 -2.10 13.05
C ASN A 120 -9.70 -2.04 12.91
N ILE A 121 -9.12 -0.88 12.62
CA ILE A 121 -7.67 -0.73 12.56
C ILE A 121 -7.17 -0.14 13.86
N SER A 122 -6.37 -0.91 14.59
CA SER A 122 -5.72 -0.49 15.82
C SER A 122 -4.52 0.44 15.56
N ALA A 123 -4.12 1.21 16.58
CA ALA A 123 -2.90 2.02 16.51
C ALA A 123 -1.64 1.17 16.25
N TYR A 124 -1.62 -0.07 16.74
CA TYR A 124 -0.50 -1.00 16.54
C TYR A 124 -0.38 -1.41 15.06
N GLU A 125 -1.49 -1.77 14.42
CA GLU A 125 -1.51 -2.12 12.99
C GLU A 125 -1.12 -0.93 12.13
N PHE A 126 -1.64 0.26 12.43
CA PHE A 126 -1.23 1.48 11.75
C PHE A 126 0.29 1.75 11.87
N GLU A 127 0.88 1.53 13.05
CA GLU A 127 2.33 1.67 13.24
C GLU A 127 3.12 0.58 12.51
N ARG A 128 2.61 -0.66 12.48
CA ARG A 128 3.24 -1.79 11.82
C ARG A 128 3.27 -1.62 10.30
N PHE A 129 2.22 -1.07 9.72
CA PHE A 129 1.97 -1.11 8.28
C PHE A 129 1.98 0.25 7.58
N GLY A 130 1.78 1.34 8.33
CA GLY A 130 1.64 2.69 7.79
C GLY A 130 2.85 3.18 6.98
N PHE A 131 4.05 2.64 7.23
CA PHE A 131 5.28 2.98 6.49
C PHE A 131 5.16 2.74 4.99
N LEU A 132 4.36 1.74 4.57
CA LEU A 132 4.16 1.41 3.16
C LEU A 132 3.49 2.55 2.40
N PHE A 133 2.68 3.36 3.10
CA PHE A 133 1.98 4.52 2.57
C PHE A 133 2.58 5.86 3.07
N ASN A 134 3.81 5.86 3.58
CA ASN A 134 4.44 7.03 4.22
C ASN A 134 3.62 7.63 5.38
N LEU A 135 2.83 6.81 6.08
CA LEU A 135 2.07 7.20 7.28
C LEU A 135 2.83 6.73 8.52
N GLU A 136 3.66 7.59 9.11
CA GLU A 136 4.52 7.20 10.23
C GLU A 136 4.50 8.20 11.39
N GLY A 137 4.73 7.68 12.60
CA GLY A 137 5.10 8.45 13.77
C GLY A 137 4.01 9.40 14.28
N LYS A 138 4.27 10.71 14.21
CA LYS A 138 3.34 11.72 14.77
C LYS A 138 2.01 11.78 14.01
N ALA A 139 2.03 11.49 12.71
CA ALA A 139 0.83 11.50 11.88
C ALA A 139 -0.20 10.50 12.40
N ILE A 140 0.22 9.29 12.80
CA ILE A 140 -0.66 8.24 13.32
C ILE A 140 -1.44 8.75 14.54
N ARG A 141 -0.74 9.28 15.56
CA ARG A 141 -1.42 9.81 16.76
C ARG A 141 -2.38 10.96 16.49
N GLU A 142 -2.08 11.80 15.50
CA GLU A 142 -2.98 12.88 15.09
C GLU A 142 -4.22 12.32 14.38
N ILE A 143 -4.07 11.27 13.56
CA ILE A 143 -5.18 10.60 12.88
C ILE A 143 -6.16 10.04 13.92
N PHE A 144 -5.71 9.21 14.85
CA PHE A 144 -6.61 8.65 15.86
C PHE A 144 -7.29 9.75 16.68
N ARG A 145 -6.57 10.79 17.09
CA ARG A 145 -7.16 11.90 17.84
C ARG A 145 -8.26 12.66 17.08
N GLU A 146 -8.16 12.76 15.76
CA GLU A 146 -9.09 13.52 14.93
C GLU A 146 -10.26 12.69 14.40
N PHE A 147 -10.04 11.39 14.16
CA PHE A 147 -10.99 10.55 13.42
C PHE A 147 -11.58 9.39 14.23
N ASP A 148 -11.01 9.01 15.39
CA ASP A 148 -11.65 8.09 16.34
C ASP A 148 -12.81 8.83 17.03
N VAL A 149 -13.99 8.72 16.44
CA VAL A 149 -15.22 9.35 16.94
C VAL A 149 -15.87 8.47 18.00
N SER A 150 -15.71 7.15 17.86
CA SER A 150 -16.24 6.14 18.79
C SER A 150 -15.57 6.22 20.18
N GLY A 151 -14.29 6.59 20.22
CA GLY A 151 -13.42 6.65 21.40
C GLY A 151 -12.87 5.28 21.82
N ASP A 152 -12.90 4.27 20.95
CA ASP A 152 -12.40 2.92 21.22
C ASP A 152 -10.89 2.75 20.97
N GLN A 153 -10.21 3.80 20.50
CA GLN A 153 -8.78 3.82 20.12
C GLN A 153 -8.46 2.95 18.91
N GLU A 154 -9.47 2.60 18.14
CA GLU A 154 -9.38 1.93 16.86
C GLU A 154 -10.05 2.81 15.79
N LEU A 155 -9.92 2.43 14.53
CA LEU A 155 -10.62 3.11 13.44
C LEU A 155 -11.49 2.10 12.72
N ASP A 156 -12.79 2.27 12.81
CA ASP A 156 -13.70 1.52 11.95
C ASP A 156 -13.56 1.98 10.48
N TYR A 157 -14.17 1.23 9.55
CA TYR A 157 -14.09 1.58 8.12
C TYR A 157 -14.64 2.98 7.79
N SER A 158 -15.67 3.45 8.51
CA SER A 158 -16.24 4.79 8.30
C SER A 158 -15.27 5.87 8.74
N GLU A 159 -14.65 5.71 9.90
CA GLU A 159 -13.64 6.61 10.46
C GLU A 159 -12.38 6.66 9.58
N PHE A 160 -11.89 5.49 9.16
CA PHE A 160 -10.77 5.40 8.21
C PHE A 160 -11.08 6.08 6.87
N LYS A 161 -12.30 5.90 6.35
CA LYS A 161 -12.73 6.55 5.10
C LYS A 161 -12.81 8.07 5.24
N MET A 162 -13.26 8.58 6.39
CA MET A 162 -13.24 10.02 6.68
C MET A 162 -11.80 10.55 6.72
N PHE A 163 -10.88 9.81 7.35
CA PHE A 163 -9.44 10.12 7.32
C PHE A 163 -8.92 10.22 5.88
N ALA A 164 -9.21 9.21 5.04
CA ALA A 164 -8.77 9.18 3.65
C ALA A 164 -9.29 10.38 2.84
N MET A 165 -10.56 10.76 3.05
CA MET A 165 -11.15 11.96 2.43
C MET A 165 -10.46 13.24 2.90
N ALA A 166 -10.27 13.41 4.21
CA ALA A 166 -9.63 14.60 4.77
C ALA A 166 -8.18 14.76 4.31
N CYS A 167 -7.44 13.67 4.10
CA CYS A 167 -6.10 13.70 3.53
C CYS A 167 -6.05 14.31 2.12
N ILE A 168 -7.07 14.05 1.29
CA ILE A 168 -7.20 14.63 -0.05
C ILE A 168 -7.56 16.11 0.01
N ASP A 169 -8.53 16.47 0.83
CA ASP A 169 -8.99 17.86 0.94
C ASP A 169 -7.86 18.78 1.43
N ARG A 170 -7.12 18.36 2.47
CA ARG A 170 -5.93 19.10 2.96
C ARG A 170 -4.85 19.23 1.88
N GLN A 171 -4.65 18.20 1.05
CA GLN A 171 -3.67 18.24 -0.03
C GLN A 171 -4.10 19.26 -1.10
N ALA A 172 -5.38 19.27 -1.49
CA ALA A 172 -5.94 20.22 -2.45
C ALA A 172 -5.86 21.67 -1.96
N GLU A 173 -6.13 21.91 -0.68
CA GLU A 173 -5.99 23.24 -0.06
C GLU A 173 -4.55 23.75 -0.13
N ILE A 174 -3.57 22.92 0.26
CA ILE A 174 -2.13 23.27 0.21
C ILE A 174 -1.69 23.60 -1.23
N GLU A 175 -2.12 22.80 -2.21
CA GLU A 175 -1.79 23.02 -3.62
C GLU A 175 -2.45 24.28 -4.20
N SER A 176 -3.65 24.62 -3.73
CA SER A 176 -4.34 25.86 -4.11
C SER A 176 -3.66 27.10 -3.52
N ALA A 177 -3.14 27.01 -2.29
CA ALA A 177 -2.45 28.10 -1.59
C ALA A 177 -1.02 28.33 -2.09
N ALA A 178 -0.41 27.34 -2.75
CA ALA A 178 0.93 27.42 -3.32
C ALA A 178 0.99 28.00 -4.75
N LYS A 179 -0.16 28.31 -5.36
CA LYS A 179 -0.30 28.95 -6.68
C LYS A 179 -0.51 30.45 -6.55
#